data_AF-A0A497MS64-F1
#
_entry.id   AF-A0A497MS64-F1
#
_cell.length_a   1.000
_cell.length_b   1.000
_cell.length_c   1.000
_cell.angle_alpha   90.00
_cell.angle_beta   90.00
_cell.angle_gamma   90.00
#
_symmetry.space_group_name_H-M   'P 1'
#
loop_
_entity.id
_entity.type
_entity.pdbx_description
1 polymer ?
#
loop_
_entity_poly.entity_id
_entity_poly.type
_entity_poly.pdbx_seq_one_letter_code
_entity_poly.pdbx_strand_id
1 'polypeptide(L)' 'MLQLDHYGLANVALLHGALTLATGLLLLALRLQAFKASRQAFTLLRLAHLTLGALTALYGAATYLTAP' A
#
# COMPACT_ATOMS: atom_id res chain seq x y z
N MET A 1 2.49 27.60 7.54
CA MET A 1 3.35 26.70 6.74
C MET A 1 3.09 25.29 7.24
N LEU A 2 2.67 24.37 6.37
CA LEU A 2 2.52 22.96 6.73
C LEU A 2 3.93 22.37 6.72
N GLN A 3 4.57 22.28 7.88
CA GLN A 3 5.89 21.69 8.01
C GLN A 3 5.68 20.18 7.92
N LEU A 4 5.93 19.62 6.73
CA LEU A 4 5.84 18.19 6.50
C LEU A 4 6.98 17.51 7.25
N ASP A 5 6.63 16.60 8.15
CA ASP A 5 7.60 15.82 8.93
C ASP A 5 8.12 14.66 8.07
N HIS A 6 9.41 14.74 7.71
CA HIS A 6 10.08 13.71 6.91
C HIS A 6 9.95 12.31 7.55
N TYR A 7 10.18 12.19 8.85
CA TYR A 7 10.15 10.91 9.56
C TYR A 7 8.72 10.38 9.68
N GLY A 8 7.76 11.26 9.95
CA GLY A 8 6.33 10.94 9.91
C GLY A 8 5.89 10.41 8.56
N LEU A 9 6.23 11.11 7.47
CA LEU A 9 5.93 10.68 6.11
C LEU A 9 6.59 9.33 5.77
N ALA A 10 7.86 9.14 6.17
CA ALA A 10 8.61 7.91 5.95
C ALA A 10 7.93 6.72 6.64
N ASN A 11 7.53 6.89 7.91
CA ASN A 11 6.87 5.84 8.68
C ASN A 11 5.52 5.45 8.05
N VAL A 12 4.73 6.44 7.62
CA VAL A 12 3.45 6.21 6.93
C VAL A 12 3.68 5.51 5.59
N ALA A 13 4.69 5.91 4.81
CA ALA A 13 5.04 5.27 3.55
C ALA A 13 5.42 3.79 3.74
N LEU A 14 6.24 3.49 4.76
CA LEU A 14 6.64 2.13 5.11
C LEU A 14 5.45 1.27 5.54
N LEU A 15 4.55 1.81 6.37
CA LEU A 15 3.35 1.08 6.80
C LEU A 15 2.45 0.73 5.61
N HIS A 16 2.14 1.70 4.75
CA HIS A 16 1.33 1.45 3.55
C HIS A 16 2.05 0.49 2.59
N GLY A 17 3.39 0.60 2.49
CA GLY A 17 4.20 -0.31 1.67
C GLY A 17 4.12 -1.75 2.15
N ALA A 18 4.20 -1.98 3.46
CA ALA A 18 4.04 -3.31 4.05
C ALA A 18 2.64 -3.88 3.80
N LEU A 19 1.59 -3.07 3.95
CA LEU A 19 0.21 -3.48 3.66
C LEU A 19 0.00 -3.76 2.16
N THR A 20 0.61 -2.97 1.28
CA THR A 20 0.59 -3.19 -0.17
C THR A 20 1.26 -4.52 -0.52
N LEU A 21 2.41 -4.82 0.08
CA LEU A 21 3.09 -6.10 -0.09
C LEU A 21 2.21 -7.27 0.36
N ALA A 22 1.63 -7.19 1.56
CA ALA A 22 0.77 -8.23 2.11
C ALA A 22 -0.46 -8.49 1.23
N THR A 23 -1.15 -7.44 0.79
CA THR A 23 -2.31 -7.55 -0.11
C THR A 23 -1.92 -8.08 -1.49
N GLY A 24 -0.73 -7.73 -1.99
CA GLY A 24 -0.19 -8.25 -3.24
C GLY A 24 0.10 -9.75 -3.18
N LEU A 25 0.71 -10.22 -2.08
CA LEU A 25 0.92 -11.65 -1.82
C LEU A 25 -0.40 -12.40 -1.71
N LEU A 26 -1.41 -11.82 -1.05
CA LEU A 26 -2.72 -12.43 -0.93
C LEU A 26 -3.43 -12.55 -2.29
N LEU A 27 -3.36 -11.52 -3.13
CA LEU A 27 -3.87 -11.56 -4.51
C LEU A 27 -3.14 -12.58 -5.37
N LEU A 28 -1.82 -12.71 -5.21
CA LEU A 28 -1.03 -13.71 -5.90
C LEU A 28 -1.46 -15.12 -5.49
N ALA A 29 -1.62 -15.37 -4.19
CA ALA A 29 -2.06 -16.67 -3.69
C ALA A 29 -3.49 -17.01 -4.17
N LEU A 30 -4.40 -16.03 -4.23
CA LEU A 30 -5.72 -16.20 -4.85
C LEU A 30 -5.64 -16.56 -6.33
N ARG A 31 -4.75 -15.89 -7.07
CA ARG A 31 -4.53 -16.18 -8.50
C ARG A 31 -3.97 -17.58 -8.72
N LEU A 32 -3.13 -18.05 -7.82
CA LEU A 32 -2.59 -19.41 -7.80
C LEU A 32 -3.58 -20.46 -7.25
N GLN A 33 -4.83 -20.06 -6.96
CA GLN A 33 -5.88 -20.93 -6.41
C GLN A 33 -5.51 -21.59 -5.08
N ALA A 34 -4.61 -20.99 -4.30
CA ALA A 34 -4.21 -21.51 -2.99
C ALA A 34 -5.38 -21.56 -1.99
N PHE A 35 -6.43 -20.76 -2.21
CA PHE A 35 -7.68 -20.78 -1.45
C PHE A 35 -8.82 -20.17 -2.28
N LYS A 36 -10.07 -20.49 -1.91
CA LYS A 36 -11.28 -19.98 -2.59
C LYS A 36 -11.72 -18.66 -1.95
N ALA A 37 -11.92 -17.63 -2.77
CA ALA A 37 -12.58 -16.39 -2.36
C ALA A 37 -13.71 -16.04 -3.33
N SER A 38 -14.71 -15.30 -2.84
CA SER A 38 -15.76 -14.78 -3.71
C SER A 38 -15.19 -13.75 -4.69
N ARG A 39 -15.83 -13.60 -5.86
CA ARG A 39 -15.44 -12.56 -6.83
C ARG A 39 -15.47 -11.16 -6.21
N GLN A 40 -16.44 -10.90 -5.33
CA GLN A 40 -16.56 -9.62 -4.63
C GLN A 40 -15.36 -9.38 -3.70
N ALA A 41 -14.96 -10.39 -2.91
CA ALA A 41 -13.79 -10.29 -2.03
C ALA A 41 -12.50 -10.04 -2.82
N PHE A 42 -12.31 -10.72 -3.96
CA PHE A 42 -11.19 -10.47 -4.85
C PHE A 42 -11.16 -9.03 -5.39
N THR A 43 -12.32 -8.51 -5.83
CA THR A 43 -12.43 -7.13 -6.33
C THR A 43 -12.11 -6.11 -5.23
N LEU A 44 -12.64 -6.29 -4.02
CA LEU A 44 -12.38 -5.41 -2.89
C LEU A 44 -10.89 -5.44 -2.48
N LEU A 45 -10.29 -6.63 -2.40
CA LEU A 45 -8.88 -6.78 -2.09
C LEU A 45 -8.00 -6.11 -3.15
N ARG A 46 -8.34 -6.26 -4.43
CA ARG A 46 -7.62 -5.58 -5.53
C ARG A 46 -7.73 -4.07 -5.44
N LEU A 47 -8.92 -3.55 -5.12
CA LEU A 47 -9.11 -2.12 -4.91
C LEU A 47 -8.26 -1.61 -3.75
N ALA A 48 -8.28 -2.30 -2.61
CA ALA A 48 -7.47 -1.97 -1.44
C ALA A 48 -5.96 -2.01 -1.75
N HIS A 49 -5.51 -3.01 -2.49
CA HIS A 49 -4.10 -3.11 -2.91
C HIS A 49 -3.67 -1.91 -3.76
N LEU A 50 -4.50 -1.51 -4.73
CA LEU A 50 -4.22 -0.36 -5.60
C LEU A 50 -4.23 0.96 -4.84
N THR A 51 -5.18 1.16 -3.92
CA THR A 51 -5.24 2.38 -3.11
C THR A 51 -4.05 2.49 -2.16
N LEU A 52 -3.69 1.39 -1.49
CA LEU A 52 -2.50 1.34 -0.63
C LEU A 52 -1.23 1.63 -1.44
N GLY A 53 -1.06 1.01 -2.61
CA GLY A 53 0.10 1.24 -3.47
C GLY A 53 0.22 2.69 -3.96
N ALA A 54 -0.91 3.30 -4.32
CA ALA A 54 -0.94 4.72 -4.69
C ALA A 54 -0.56 5.62 -3.50
N LEU A 55 -1.06 5.34 -2.30
CA LEU A 55 -0.71 6.07 -1.09
C LEU A 55 0.77 5.90 -0.74
N THR A 56 1.32 4.67 -0.81
CA THR A 56 2.76 4.42 -0.61
C THR A 56 3.60 5.24 -1.57
N ALA A 57 3.24 5.29 -2.86
CA ALA A 57 3.98 6.07 -3.85
C ALA A 57 3.93 7.57 -3.55
N LEU A 58 2.76 8.09 -3.18
CA LEU A 58 2.58 9.50 -2.82
C LEU A 58 3.38 9.88 -1.57
N TYR A 59 3.26 9.11 -0.48
CA TYR A 59 3.99 9.37 0.74
C TYR A 59 5.50 9.21 0.56
N GLY A 60 5.94 8.19 -0.18
CA GLY A 60 7.35 7.98 -0.51
C GLY A 60 7.94 9.15 -1.32
N ALA A 61 7.19 9.64 -2.32
CA ALA A 61 7.60 10.82 -3.08
C ALA A 61 7.65 12.08 -2.18
N ALA A 62 6.66 12.27 -1.31
CA ALA A 62 6.65 13.38 -0.35
C ALA A 62 7.84 13.31 0.62
N THR A 63 8.15 12.14 1.17
CA THR A 63 9.34 11.92 2.02
C THR A 63 10.62 12.27 1.28
N TYR A 64 10.77 11.82 0.02
CA TYR A 64 11.96 12.09 -0.78
C TYR A 64 12.18 13.58 -1.06
N LEU A 65 11.09 14.32 -1.27
CA LEU A 65 11.13 15.77 -1.53
C LEU A 65 11.26 16.63 -0.25
N THR A 66 11.11 16.03 0.92
CA THR A 66 11.16 16.73 2.22
C THR A 66 12.50 16.46 2.89
N ALA A 67 13.22 17.51 3.26
CA ALA A 67 14.47 17.37 3.99
C ALA A 67 14.24 16.77 5.40
N PRO A 68 15.15 15.91 5.90
CA PRO A 68 15.11 15.36 7.25
C PRO A 68 15.34 16.43 8.33
#